data_AF-A0A382CFQ7-F1
#
_entry.id   AF-A0A382CFQ7-F1
#
_cell.length_a   1.000
_cell.length_b   1.000
_cell.length_c   1.000
_cell.angle_alpha   90.00
_cell.angle_beta   90.00
_cell.angle_gamma   90.00
#
_symmetry.space_group_name_H-M   'P 1'
#
loop_
_entity.id
_entity.type
_entity.pdbx_description
1 polymer ?
#
loop_
_entity_poly.entity_id
_entity_poly.type
_entity_poly.pdbx_seq_one_letter_code
_entity_poly.pdbx_strand_id
1 'polypeptide(L)'
;MTYPYLIELLQFELKAKIFLSFRTWKDLSLLMKQKTPFIYVVVIGLMASLAFGSVCFADSQITAKLKSTIDKVIAIVKDENLQKDKAGRRDALRKTIDERFDYRQMVMRSLAKNWDSRSDQERTKFILLFKSLLENSYASKLEAYRDEEIKYTGEVIKGKYALVKTEVVRPSSTIVVDYKLIQENGDWRVYDFVIEGVSMIRNYRSQFTKIIRKDSYETLVQKLTDKINKLEQGAKASEKL
;
A
#
# COMPACT_ATOMS: atom_id res chain seq x y z
N MET A 1 -8.00 47.34 -7.21
CA MET A 1 -8.51 48.44 -6.37
C MET A 1 -9.42 47.84 -5.32
N THR A 2 -9.11 48.22 -4.10
CA THR A 2 -9.47 47.68 -2.79
C THR A 2 -10.72 48.40 -2.25
N TYR A 3 -11.65 47.70 -1.58
CA TYR A 3 -12.68 48.33 -0.73
C TYR A 3 -12.61 47.85 0.74
N PRO A 4 -11.53 48.16 1.49
CA PRO A 4 -11.37 47.79 2.90
C PRO A 4 -12.21 48.64 3.87
N TYR A 5 -12.75 49.77 3.44
CA TYR A 5 -13.40 50.74 4.34
C TYR A 5 -14.84 50.37 4.77
N LEU A 6 -15.52 49.46 4.07
CA LEU A 6 -16.91 49.09 4.38
C LEU A 6 -17.03 48.14 5.58
N ILE A 7 -15.99 47.36 5.89
CA ILE A 7 -16.01 46.41 7.03
C ILE A 7 -15.68 47.12 8.35
N GLU A 8 -14.77 48.10 8.35
CA GLU A 8 -14.47 48.89 9.54
C GLU A 8 -15.66 49.74 9.99
N LEU A 9 -16.42 50.30 9.05
CA LEU A 9 -17.61 51.11 9.37
C LEU A 9 -18.72 50.27 10.05
N LEU A 10 -18.91 49.02 9.59
CA LEU A 10 -19.85 48.07 10.17
C LEU A 10 -19.42 47.57 11.56
N GLN A 11 -18.12 47.41 11.79
CA GLN A 11 -17.58 47.03 13.10
C GLN A 11 -17.68 48.18 14.13
N PHE A 12 -17.57 49.44 13.69
CA PHE A 12 -17.67 50.61 14.57
C PHE A 12 -19.11 50.87 15.03
N GLU A 13 -20.10 50.79 14.12
CA GLU A 13 -21.53 50.88 14.44
C GLU A 13 -21.98 49.81 15.47
N LEU A 14 -21.49 48.58 15.33
CA LEU A 14 -21.81 47.49 16.26
C LEU A 14 -21.23 47.72 17.65
N LYS A 15 -19.97 48.19 17.73
CA LYS A 15 -19.31 48.53 19.01
C LYS A 15 -19.96 49.73 19.68
N ALA A 16 -20.37 50.74 18.93
CA ALA A 16 -21.06 51.92 19.45
C ALA A 16 -22.46 51.58 20.02
N LYS A 17 -23.22 50.68 19.38
CA LYS A 17 -24.52 50.21 19.90
C LYS A 17 -24.39 49.34 21.16
N ILE A 18 -23.33 48.54 21.27
CA ILE A 18 -23.07 47.73 22.47
C ILE A 18 -22.59 48.61 23.64
N PHE A 19 -21.82 49.66 23.38
CA PHE A 19 -21.29 50.56 24.41
C PHE A 19 -22.37 51.50 25.01
N LEU A 20 -23.45 51.77 24.28
CA LEU A 20 -24.55 52.64 24.74
C LEU A 20 -25.64 51.90 25.54
N SER A 21 -25.58 50.56 25.69
CA SER A 21 -26.60 49.79 26.43
C SER A 21 -26.25 49.53 27.91
N PHE A 22 -25.11 50.00 28.42
CA PHE A 22 -24.71 49.81 29.82
C PHE A 22 -24.61 51.15 30.57
N ARG A 23 -25.77 51.72 30.88
CA ARG A 23 -25.91 52.95 31.66
C ARG A 23 -26.22 52.60 33.12
N THR A 24 -25.19 52.21 33.87
CA THR A 24 -24.90 52.46 35.30
C THR A 24 -24.15 51.29 35.94
N TRP A 25 -23.06 51.59 36.63
CA TRP A 25 -22.19 50.63 37.32
C TRP A 25 -22.80 49.96 38.57
N LYS A 26 -24.06 50.29 38.90
CA LYS A 26 -24.70 49.85 40.14
C LYS A 26 -25.13 48.37 40.08
N ASP A 27 -25.48 47.87 38.90
CA ASP A 27 -25.94 46.49 38.69
C ASP A 27 -24.80 45.45 38.64
N LEU A 28 -23.55 45.87 38.37
CA LEU A 28 -22.39 44.96 38.38
C LEU A 28 -21.98 44.52 39.79
N SER A 29 -22.29 45.34 40.80
CA SER A 29 -21.90 45.09 42.19
C SER A 29 -22.80 44.06 42.90
N LEU A 30 -24.01 43.83 42.38
CA LEU A 30 -24.95 42.82 42.91
C LEU A 30 -24.68 41.39 42.40
N LEU A 31 -23.91 41.22 41.32
CA LEU A 31 -23.55 39.90 40.79
C LEU A 31 -22.39 39.24 41.54
N MET A 32 -21.68 39.96 42.42
CA MET A 32 -20.55 39.44 43.21
C MET A 32 -20.93 38.99 44.62
N LYS A 33 -22.14 38.46 44.82
CA LYS A 33 -22.54 37.95 46.15
C LYS A 33 -23.33 36.64 46.13
N GLN A 34 -23.06 35.77 45.17
CA GLN A 34 -23.54 34.39 45.24
C GLN A 34 -22.42 33.40 44.96
N LYS A 35 -22.03 32.65 45.99
CA LYS A 35 -21.10 31.53 45.90
C LYS A 35 -21.66 30.50 44.92
N THR A 36 -21.10 30.38 43.73
CA THR A 36 -21.46 29.31 42.79
C THR A 36 -20.21 28.53 42.37
N PRO A 37 -19.90 27.40 43.02
CA PRO A 37 -18.85 26.47 42.56
C PRO A 37 -19.22 25.79 41.22
N PHE A 38 -20.37 26.12 40.65
CA PHE A 38 -20.94 25.48 39.45
C PHE A 38 -20.24 25.87 38.14
N ILE A 39 -19.65 27.07 38.06
CA ILE A 39 -19.02 27.56 36.81
C ILE A 39 -17.75 26.76 36.47
N TYR A 40 -16.98 26.33 37.48
CA TYR A 40 -15.77 25.52 37.26
C TYR A 40 -16.06 24.10 36.80
N VAL A 41 -17.21 23.53 37.17
CA VAL A 41 -17.63 22.17 36.74
C VAL A 41 -17.95 22.13 35.24
N VAL A 42 -18.52 23.21 34.69
CA VAL A 42 -18.89 23.28 33.27
C VAL A 42 -17.66 23.48 32.38
N VAL A 43 -16.64 24.23 32.83
CA VAL A 43 -15.41 24.47 32.04
C VAL A 43 -14.48 23.25 32.05
N ILE A 44 -14.44 22.47 33.14
CA ILE A 44 -13.68 21.21 33.19
C ILE A 44 -14.40 20.11 32.39
N GLY A 45 -15.74 20.09 32.36
CA GLY A 45 -16.52 19.18 31.54
C GLY A 45 -16.34 19.38 30.03
N LEU A 46 -16.21 20.63 29.57
CA LEU A 46 -16.02 20.95 28.14
C LEU A 46 -14.58 20.70 27.66
N MET A 47 -13.58 20.79 28.54
CA MET A 47 -12.19 20.45 28.22
C MET A 47 -11.93 18.92 28.22
N ALA A 48 -12.74 18.14 28.94
CA ALA A 48 -12.65 16.68 28.93
C ALA A 48 -13.21 16.03 27.65
N SER A 49 -14.04 16.73 26.87
CA SER A 49 -14.62 16.22 25.61
C SER A 49 -13.68 16.26 24.40
N LEU A 50 -12.47 16.80 24.51
CA LEU A 50 -11.49 16.87 23.41
C LEU A 50 -10.35 15.83 23.50
N ALA A 51 -10.36 14.96 24.51
CA ALA A 51 -9.24 14.05 24.80
C ALA A 51 -9.43 12.57 24.35
N PHE A 52 -10.52 12.21 23.67
CA PHE A 52 -10.73 10.83 23.18
C PHE A 52 -10.99 10.78 21.69
N GLY A 53 -9.96 11.19 20.93
CA GLY A 53 -9.84 10.92 19.51
C GLY A 53 -8.55 10.16 19.23
N SER A 54 -8.27 9.08 19.95
CA SER A 54 -7.29 8.11 19.48
C SER A 54 -7.83 7.50 18.20
N VAL A 55 -7.48 8.09 17.05
CA VAL A 55 -7.53 7.38 15.77
C VAL A 55 -6.44 6.32 15.86
N CYS A 56 -6.76 5.21 16.52
CA CYS A 56 -6.07 3.96 16.21
C CYS A 56 -6.34 3.74 14.73
N PHE A 57 -5.32 3.88 13.90
CA PHE A 57 -5.30 3.24 12.58
C PHE A 57 -5.37 1.73 12.85
N ALA A 58 -6.57 1.21 13.04
CA ALA A 58 -6.80 -0.22 12.91
C ALA A 58 -6.46 -0.54 11.45
N ASP A 59 -5.47 -1.40 11.24
CA ASP A 59 -5.14 -1.89 9.91
C ASP A 59 -6.43 -2.33 9.23
N SER A 60 -6.70 -1.79 8.04
CA SER A 60 -7.86 -2.25 7.29
C SER A 60 -7.71 -3.76 7.03
N GLN A 61 -8.82 -4.44 6.77
CA GLN A 61 -8.78 -5.86 6.43
C GLN A 61 -7.85 -6.15 5.23
N ILE A 62 -7.62 -5.18 4.33
CA ILE A 62 -6.74 -5.33 3.16
C ILE A 62 -5.27 -5.31 3.60
N THR A 63 -4.84 -4.26 4.30
CA THR A 63 -3.47 -4.15 4.85
C THR A 63 -3.17 -5.31 5.79
N ALA A 64 -4.09 -5.66 6.70
CA ALA A 64 -3.91 -6.79 7.62
C ALA A 64 -3.73 -8.13 6.89
N LYS A 65 -4.53 -8.39 5.83
CA LYS A 65 -4.41 -9.59 5.00
C LYS A 65 -3.09 -9.65 4.24
N LEU A 66 -2.62 -8.53 3.70
CA LEU A 66 -1.33 -8.44 3.03
C LEU A 66 -0.17 -8.65 4.02
N LYS A 67 -0.25 -7.99 5.18
CA LYS A 67 0.71 -8.13 6.27
C LYS A 67 0.82 -9.58 6.73
N SER A 68 -0.31 -10.25 6.95
CA SER A 68 -0.32 -11.67 7.30
C SER A 68 0.38 -12.55 6.26
N THR A 69 0.20 -12.28 4.96
CA THR A 69 0.93 -13.00 3.91
C THR A 69 2.43 -12.74 3.98
N ILE A 70 2.86 -11.48 4.18
CA ILE A 70 4.26 -11.10 4.30
C ILE A 70 4.90 -11.75 5.54
N ASP A 71 4.20 -11.74 6.68
CA ASP A 71 4.66 -12.36 7.93
C ASP A 71 4.87 -13.88 7.75
N LYS A 72 3.96 -14.57 7.04
CA LYS A 72 4.11 -15.99 6.68
C LYS A 72 5.34 -16.22 5.79
N VAL A 73 5.56 -15.35 4.79
CA VAL A 73 6.74 -15.44 3.91
C VAL A 73 8.03 -15.29 4.71
N ILE A 74 8.09 -14.31 5.63
CA ILE A 74 9.25 -14.12 6.52
C ILE A 74 9.47 -15.34 7.40
N ALA A 75 8.42 -15.92 7.97
CA ALA A 75 8.51 -17.13 8.77
C ALA A 75 9.10 -18.30 7.96
N ILE A 76 8.66 -18.50 6.72
CA ILE A 76 9.19 -19.53 5.81
C ILE A 76 10.68 -19.32 5.49
N VAL A 77 11.10 -18.07 5.28
CA VAL A 77 12.51 -17.74 5.00
C VAL A 77 13.40 -18.00 6.23
N LYS A 78 12.87 -17.71 7.43
CA LYS A 78 13.58 -17.87 8.70
C LYS A 78 13.62 -19.31 9.23
N ASP A 79 12.73 -20.19 8.78
CA ASP A 79 12.68 -21.58 9.22
C ASP A 79 13.99 -22.32 8.91
N GLU A 80 14.68 -22.79 9.95
CA GLU A 80 15.99 -23.44 9.85
C GLU A 80 15.96 -24.77 9.08
N ASN A 81 14.83 -25.49 9.11
CA ASN A 81 14.69 -26.74 8.36
C ASN A 81 14.52 -26.44 6.87
N LEU A 82 13.71 -25.44 6.54
CA LEU A 82 13.52 -24.97 5.16
C LEU A 82 14.76 -24.27 4.60
N GLN A 83 15.64 -23.71 5.43
CA GLN A 83 16.94 -23.23 4.97
C GLN A 83 17.82 -24.37 4.42
N LYS A 84 17.69 -25.58 4.97
CA LYS A 84 18.40 -26.79 4.50
C LYS A 84 17.69 -27.46 3.33
N ASP A 85 16.37 -27.34 3.23
CA ASP A 85 15.57 -27.79 2.09
C ASP A 85 15.11 -26.62 1.20
N LYS A 86 16.00 -26.20 0.30
CA LYS A 86 15.72 -25.10 -0.62
C LYS A 86 14.53 -25.37 -1.54
N ALA A 87 14.31 -26.62 -1.96
CA ALA A 87 13.21 -26.99 -2.83
C ALA A 87 11.87 -26.88 -2.09
N GLY A 88 11.79 -27.45 -0.88
CA GLY A 88 10.62 -27.33 -0.01
C GLY A 88 10.34 -25.89 0.39
N ARG A 89 11.37 -25.10 0.70
CA ARG A 89 11.22 -23.67 0.99
C ARG A 89 10.60 -22.90 -0.17
N ARG A 90 11.10 -23.14 -1.40
CA ARG A 90 10.55 -22.50 -2.60
C ARG A 90 9.11 -22.91 -2.86
N ASP A 91 8.75 -24.16 -2.61
CA ASP A 91 7.36 -24.61 -2.76
C ASP A 91 6.43 -23.99 -1.70
N ALA A 92 6.88 -23.87 -0.45
CA ALA A 92 6.14 -23.19 0.62
C ALA A 92 5.94 -21.69 0.31
N LEU A 93 6.98 -21.01 -0.17
CA LEU A 93 6.90 -19.61 -0.62
C LEU A 93 5.89 -19.46 -1.75
N ARG A 94 5.95 -20.32 -2.76
CA ARG A 94 5.02 -20.32 -3.89
C ARG A 94 3.57 -20.41 -3.42
N LYS A 95 3.24 -21.42 -2.61
CA LYS A 95 1.89 -21.62 -2.08
C LYS A 95 1.39 -20.41 -1.30
N THR A 96 2.23 -19.83 -0.45
CA THR A 96 1.88 -18.66 0.37
C THR A 96 1.63 -17.40 -0.47
N ILE A 97 2.46 -17.17 -1.49
CA ILE A 97 2.33 -16.01 -2.37
C ILE A 97 1.11 -16.17 -3.30
N ASP A 98 0.84 -17.39 -3.77
CA ASP A 98 -0.30 -17.69 -4.65
C ASP A 98 -1.66 -17.32 -4.04
N GLU A 99 -1.81 -17.40 -2.71
CA GLU A 99 -3.02 -17.00 -2.00
C GLU A 99 -3.35 -15.51 -2.16
N ARG A 100 -2.33 -14.67 -2.39
CA ARG A 100 -2.47 -13.22 -2.37
C ARG A 100 -2.32 -12.56 -3.73
N PHE A 101 -1.74 -13.24 -4.72
CA PHE A 101 -1.43 -12.66 -6.03
C PHE A 101 -2.37 -13.14 -7.13
N ASP A 102 -2.77 -12.21 -8.01
CA ASP A 102 -3.56 -12.50 -9.20
C ASP A 102 -2.69 -12.46 -10.45
N TYR A 103 -2.05 -13.58 -10.76
CA TYR A 103 -1.19 -13.71 -11.94
C TYR A 103 -1.95 -13.56 -13.25
N ARG A 104 -3.25 -13.85 -13.28
CA ARG A 104 -4.09 -13.64 -14.47
C ARG A 104 -4.23 -12.15 -14.76
N GLN A 105 -4.55 -11.35 -13.74
CA GLN A 105 -4.60 -9.89 -13.85
C GLN A 105 -3.23 -9.32 -14.22
N MET A 106 -2.16 -9.82 -13.62
CA MET A 106 -0.79 -9.41 -13.93
C MET A 106 -0.45 -9.62 -15.40
N VAL A 107 -0.69 -10.83 -15.93
CA VAL A 107 -0.40 -11.16 -17.33
C VAL A 107 -1.30 -10.42 -18.29
N MET A 108 -2.60 -10.39 -18.03
CA MET A 108 -3.57 -9.68 -18.89
C MET A 108 -3.17 -8.21 -19.06
N ARG A 109 -2.79 -7.54 -17.96
CA ARG A 109 -2.36 -6.14 -17.97
C ARG A 109 -0.98 -5.93 -18.60
N SER A 110 -0.09 -6.92 -18.47
CA SER A 110 1.24 -6.90 -19.07
C SER A 110 1.19 -7.13 -20.59
N LEU A 111 0.35 -8.04 -21.08
CA LEU A 111 0.15 -8.27 -22.52
C LEU A 111 -0.72 -7.18 -23.16
N ALA A 112 -1.60 -6.54 -22.38
CA ALA A 112 -2.50 -5.47 -22.80
C ALA A 112 -3.26 -5.85 -24.07
N LYS A 113 -3.18 -5.05 -25.14
CA LYS A 113 -3.86 -5.33 -26.42
C LYS A 113 -3.52 -6.68 -27.06
N ASN A 114 -2.40 -7.29 -26.67
CA ASN A 114 -2.00 -8.59 -27.20
C ASN A 114 -2.64 -9.77 -26.44
N TRP A 115 -3.40 -9.51 -25.37
CA TRP A 115 -4.09 -10.54 -24.57
C TRP A 115 -5.31 -11.12 -25.30
N ASP A 116 -6.12 -10.27 -25.92
CA ASP A 116 -7.39 -10.68 -26.52
C ASP A 116 -7.18 -11.60 -27.72
N SER A 117 -6.07 -11.44 -28.45
CA SER A 117 -5.66 -12.28 -29.57
C SER A 117 -5.07 -13.63 -29.19
N ARG A 118 -5.02 -13.98 -27.90
CA ARG A 118 -4.49 -15.27 -27.41
C ARG A 118 -5.61 -16.24 -27.12
N SER A 119 -5.39 -17.50 -27.49
CA SER A 119 -6.25 -18.61 -27.06
C SER A 119 -6.17 -18.82 -25.54
N ASP A 120 -7.16 -19.48 -24.96
CA ASP A 120 -7.16 -19.76 -23.52
C ASP A 120 -6.00 -20.67 -23.09
N GLN A 121 -5.56 -21.56 -23.99
CA GLN A 121 -4.37 -22.38 -23.77
C GLN A 121 -3.10 -21.51 -23.73
N GLU A 122 -2.93 -20.57 -24.67
CA GLU A 122 -1.80 -19.65 -24.67
C GLU A 122 -1.79 -18.76 -23.43
N ARG A 123 -2.96 -18.22 -23.05
CA ARG A 123 -3.12 -17.42 -21.84
C ARG A 123 -2.69 -18.20 -20.59
N THR A 124 -3.18 -19.42 -20.45
CA THR A 124 -2.84 -20.30 -19.32
C THR A 124 -1.36 -20.60 -19.28
N LYS A 125 -0.76 -20.97 -20.43
CA LYS A 125 0.68 -21.23 -20.53
C LYS A 125 1.51 -19.99 -20.17
N PHE A 126 1.10 -18.82 -20.65
CA PHE A 126 1.82 -17.58 -20.37
C PHE A 126 1.71 -17.15 -18.90
N ILE A 127 0.57 -17.38 -18.25
CA ILE A 127 0.40 -17.17 -16.81
C ILE A 127 1.42 -18.01 -16.03
N LEU A 128 1.56 -19.28 -16.36
CA LEU A 128 2.53 -20.16 -15.71
C LEU A 128 3.98 -19.72 -15.96
N LEU A 129 4.30 -19.32 -17.20
CA LEU A 129 5.63 -18.80 -17.55
C LEU A 129 5.94 -17.51 -16.78
N PHE A 130 5.00 -16.58 -16.74
CA PHE A 130 5.20 -15.31 -16.05
C PHE A 130 5.34 -15.50 -14.54
N LYS A 131 4.55 -16.39 -13.95
CA LYS A 131 4.69 -16.80 -12.55
C LYS A 131 6.08 -17.38 -12.27
N SER A 132 6.52 -18.37 -13.05
CA SER A 132 7.86 -18.96 -12.91
C SER A 132 8.97 -17.93 -13.08
N LEU A 133 8.83 -16.99 -14.03
CA LEU A 133 9.77 -15.88 -14.20
C LEU A 133 9.88 -15.03 -12.92
N LEU A 134 8.76 -14.65 -12.32
CA LEU A 134 8.76 -13.84 -11.10
C LEU A 134 9.34 -14.60 -9.91
N GLU A 135 8.91 -15.84 -9.69
CA GLU A 135 9.44 -16.70 -8.64
C GLU A 135 10.98 -16.79 -8.74
N ASN A 136 11.49 -17.13 -9.91
CA ASN A 136 12.93 -17.29 -10.12
C ASN A 136 13.71 -15.96 -10.09
N SER A 137 13.09 -14.85 -10.52
CA SER A 137 13.76 -13.54 -10.54
C SER A 137 13.91 -12.91 -9.15
N TYR A 138 13.04 -13.30 -8.20
CA TYR A 138 12.98 -12.68 -6.86
C TYR A 138 13.23 -13.65 -5.71
N ALA A 139 13.29 -14.97 -5.94
CA ALA A 139 13.57 -15.97 -4.91
C ALA A 139 14.81 -15.63 -4.09
N SER A 140 15.94 -15.33 -4.74
CA SER A 140 17.20 -15.02 -4.03
C SER A 140 17.08 -13.78 -3.13
N LYS A 141 16.28 -12.79 -3.50
CA LYS A 141 16.04 -11.59 -2.68
C LYS A 141 15.20 -11.91 -1.45
N LEU A 142 14.20 -12.77 -1.59
CA LEU A 142 13.40 -13.25 -0.46
C LEU A 142 14.27 -14.09 0.49
N GLU A 143 15.08 -15.01 -0.05
CA GLU A 143 16.00 -15.86 0.72
C GLU A 143 17.13 -15.08 1.42
N ALA A 144 17.46 -13.89 0.89
CA ALA A 144 18.45 -12.98 1.45
C ALA A 144 17.90 -12.04 2.53
N TYR A 145 16.63 -12.17 2.94
CA TYR A 145 16.08 -11.40 4.05
C TYR A 145 16.87 -11.65 5.34
N ARG A 146 17.20 -10.58 6.07
CA ARG A 146 18.01 -10.55 7.30
C ARG A 146 17.42 -9.52 8.26
N ASP A 147 16.15 -9.71 8.59
CA ASP A 147 15.43 -8.92 9.62
C ASP A 147 15.13 -7.47 9.24
N GLU A 148 14.94 -7.19 7.94
CA GLU A 148 14.45 -5.88 7.52
C GLU A 148 13.08 -5.53 8.13
N GLU A 149 12.94 -4.32 8.66
CA GLU A 149 11.66 -3.85 9.17
C GLU A 149 10.75 -3.48 7.99
N ILE A 150 9.52 -4.02 7.97
CA ILE A 150 8.52 -3.66 6.96
C ILE A 150 7.50 -2.72 7.60
N LYS A 151 7.51 -1.46 7.18
CA LYS A 151 6.56 -0.44 7.61
C LYS A 151 5.41 -0.35 6.62
N TYR A 152 4.19 -0.27 7.14
CA TYR A 152 2.98 -0.03 6.34
C TYR A 152 2.62 1.43 6.52
N THR A 153 2.90 2.25 5.50
CA THR A 153 2.87 3.72 5.62
C THR A 153 1.55 4.33 5.17
N GLY A 154 0.64 3.52 4.62
CA GLY A 154 -0.73 3.94 4.39
C GLY A 154 -1.49 3.02 3.44
N GLU A 155 -2.79 3.30 3.33
CA GLU A 155 -3.69 2.59 2.44
C GLU A 155 -4.64 3.58 1.76
N VAL A 156 -4.88 3.37 0.46
CA VAL A 156 -5.85 4.15 -0.31
C VAL A 156 -6.78 3.19 -1.06
N ILE A 157 -8.09 3.28 -0.81
CA ILE A 157 -9.11 2.49 -1.51
C ILE A 157 -9.87 3.39 -2.49
N LYS A 158 -10.07 2.90 -3.72
CA LYS A 158 -10.86 3.55 -4.77
C LYS A 158 -11.70 2.53 -5.53
N GLY A 159 -12.95 2.37 -5.11
CA GLY A 159 -13.86 1.36 -5.67
C GLY A 159 -13.28 -0.05 -5.47
N LYS A 160 -13.16 -0.82 -6.57
CA LYS A 160 -12.57 -2.17 -6.55
C LYS A 160 -11.03 -2.20 -6.52
N TYR A 161 -10.37 -1.06 -6.36
CA TYR A 161 -8.90 -0.97 -6.34
C TYR A 161 -8.42 -0.46 -4.99
N ALA A 162 -7.26 -0.95 -4.55
CA ALA A 162 -6.58 -0.45 -3.37
C ALA A 162 -5.08 -0.32 -3.63
N LEU A 163 -4.44 0.60 -2.91
CA LEU A 163 -3.00 0.78 -2.86
C LEU A 163 -2.57 0.69 -1.39
N VAL A 164 -1.77 -0.32 -1.07
CA VAL A 164 -1.10 -0.43 0.24
C VAL A 164 0.34 0.01 0.06
N LYS A 165 0.74 1.02 0.82
CA LYS A 165 2.10 1.58 0.77
C LYS A 165 2.97 0.94 1.82
N THR A 166 4.14 0.48 1.42
CA THR A 166 5.09 -0.13 2.36
C THR A 166 6.52 0.36 2.14
N GLU A 167 7.32 0.29 3.19
CA GLU A 167 8.74 0.59 3.18
C GLU A 167 9.49 -0.58 3.83
N VAL A 168 10.50 -1.10 3.13
CA VAL A 168 11.44 -2.09 3.65
C VAL A 168 12.67 -1.34 4.15
N VAL A 169 12.81 -1.25 5.47
CA VAL A 169 13.84 -0.48 6.14
C VAL A 169 15.02 -1.38 6.51
N ARG A 170 16.20 -0.99 6.05
CA ARG A 170 17.51 -1.59 6.36
C ARG A 170 18.37 -0.56 7.07
N PRO A 171 19.44 -0.98 7.79
CA PRO A 171 20.35 -0.04 8.45
C PRO A 171 20.92 1.05 7.54
N SER A 172 21.11 0.75 6.24
CA SER A 172 21.75 1.64 5.27
C SER A 172 20.84 2.18 4.18
N SER A 173 19.59 1.72 4.09
CA SER A 173 18.68 2.09 3.00
C SER A 173 17.22 1.81 3.35
N THR A 174 16.31 2.56 2.75
CA THR A 174 14.88 2.27 2.78
C THR A 174 14.43 2.06 1.35
N ILE A 175 13.69 0.97 1.10
CA ILE A 175 13.16 0.64 -0.21
C ILE A 175 11.64 0.77 -0.18
N VAL A 176 11.07 1.61 -1.03
CA VAL A 176 9.62 1.79 -1.13
C VAL A 176 9.04 0.66 -2.00
N VAL A 177 8.05 -0.05 -1.45
CA VAL A 177 7.34 -1.15 -2.12
C VAL A 177 5.84 -0.94 -1.96
N ASP A 178 5.20 -0.48 -3.02
CA ASP A 178 3.76 -0.21 -3.05
C ASP A 178 3.02 -1.38 -3.71
N TYR A 179 1.98 -1.90 -3.08
CA TYR A 179 1.16 -2.99 -3.59
C TYR A 179 -0.16 -2.46 -4.14
N LYS A 180 -0.48 -2.79 -5.39
CA LYS A 180 -1.80 -2.50 -5.96
C LYS A 180 -2.64 -3.75 -5.93
N LEU A 181 -3.82 -3.62 -5.33
CA LEU A 181 -4.77 -4.70 -5.15
C LEU A 181 -6.05 -4.42 -5.93
N ILE A 182 -6.68 -5.50 -6.37
CA ILE A 182 -7.99 -5.50 -6.99
C ILE A 182 -8.91 -6.43 -6.20
N GLN A 183 -10.16 -6.01 -6.04
CA GLN A 183 -11.20 -6.83 -5.45
C GLN A 183 -11.90 -7.64 -6.55
N GLU A 184 -11.86 -8.96 -6.42
CA GLU A 184 -12.61 -9.90 -7.25
C GLU A 184 -13.33 -10.91 -6.36
N ASN A 185 -14.64 -11.10 -6.57
CA ASN A 185 -15.48 -12.02 -5.79
C ASN A 185 -15.39 -11.81 -4.26
N GLY A 186 -15.25 -10.55 -3.83
CA GLY A 186 -15.11 -10.20 -2.42
C GLY A 186 -13.68 -10.27 -1.87
N ASP A 187 -12.73 -10.83 -2.62
CA ASP A 187 -11.34 -11.01 -2.19
C ASP A 187 -10.38 -10.02 -2.84
N TRP A 188 -9.52 -9.43 -2.00
CA TRP A 188 -8.46 -8.53 -2.44
C TRP A 188 -7.19 -9.30 -2.80
N ARG A 189 -6.75 -9.16 -4.04
CA ARG A 189 -5.51 -9.76 -4.54
C ARG A 189 -4.59 -8.73 -5.16
N VAL A 190 -3.29 -8.90 -4.94
CA VAL A 190 -2.25 -8.09 -5.53
C VAL A 190 -2.20 -8.38 -7.02
N TYR A 191 -2.34 -7.33 -7.84
CA TYR A 191 -2.15 -7.44 -9.29
C TYR A 191 -0.92 -6.66 -9.76
N ASP A 192 -0.35 -5.77 -8.98
CA ASP A 192 0.90 -5.05 -9.32
C ASP A 192 1.68 -4.77 -8.04
N PHE A 193 2.99 -4.65 -8.18
CA PHE A 193 3.82 -4.05 -7.15
C PHE A 193 4.74 -3.00 -7.81
N VAL A 194 4.98 -1.92 -7.09
CA VAL A 194 5.75 -0.77 -7.53
C VAL A 194 6.93 -0.65 -6.59
N ILE A 195 8.13 -0.89 -7.11
CA ILE A 195 9.37 -0.80 -6.33
C ILE A 195 10.08 0.47 -6.79
N GLU A 196 10.40 1.37 -5.86
CA GLU A 196 11.08 2.63 -6.18
C GLU A 196 10.38 3.41 -7.31
N GLY A 197 9.04 3.48 -7.25
CA GLY A 197 8.21 4.14 -8.26
C GLY A 197 8.06 3.38 -9.59
N VAL A 198 8.72 2.23 -9.77
CA VAL A 198 8.66 1.43 -11.00
C VAL A 198 7.64 0.30 -10.86
N SER A 199 6.52 0.45 -11.56
CA SER A 199 5.51 -0.61 -11.68
C SER A 199 6.04 -1.81 -12.46
N MET A 200 5.92 -2.99 -11.86
CA MET A 200 6.32 -4.24 -12.47
C MET A 200 5.51 -4.52 -13.73
N ILE A 201 4.18 -4.39 -13.69
CA ILE A 201 3.34 -4.56 -14.88
C ILE A 201 3.76 -3.59 -15.99
N ARG A 202 3.95 -2.30 -15.68
CA ARG A 202 4.29 -1.30 -16.69
C ARG A 202 5.63 -1.63 -17.35
N ASN A 203 6.61 -2.06 -16.56
CA ASN A 203 7.91 -2.47 -17.04
C ASN A 203 7.80 -3.66 -18.01
N TYR A 204 7.13 -4.75 -17.60
CA TYR A 204 6.96 -5.92 -18.46
C TYR A 204 6.11 -5.61 -19.69
N ARG A 205 5.04 -4.81 -19.57
CA ARG A 205 4.23 -4.39 -20.71
C ARG A 205 5.05 -3.70 -21.78
N SER A 206 5.96 -2.81 -21.38
CA SER A 206 6.87 -2.13 -22.31
C SER A 206 7.76 -3.14 -23.04
N GLN A 207 8.39 -4.05 -22.29
CA GLN A 207 9.26 -5.08 -22.86
C GLN A 207 8.51 -6.04 -23.79
N PHE A 208 7.35 -6.54 -23.36
CA PHE A 208 6.53 -7.49 -24.12
C PHE A 208 6.00 -6.86 -25.39
N THR A 209 5.48 -5.64 -25.30
CA THR A 209 5.01 -4.90 -26.49
C THR A 209 6.15 -4.68 -27.48
N LYS A 210 7.35 -4.34 -27.01
CA LYS A 210 8.53 -4.15 -27.86
C LYS A 210 8.91 -5.44 -28.58
N ILE A 211 8.95 -6.57 -27.87
CA ILE A 211 9.30 -7.87 -28.46
C ILE A 211 8.23 -8.32 -29.47
N ILE A 212 6.95 -8.26 -29.10
CA ILE A 212 5.86 -8.69 -29.98
C ILE A 212 5.78 -7.85 -31.25
N ARG A 213 5.99 -6.53 -31.15
CA ARG A 213 5.97 -5.64 -32.33
C ARG A 213 7.16 -5.85 -33.27
N LYS A 214 8.32 -6.20 -32.71
CA LYS A 214 9.55 -6.38 -33.48
C LYS A 214 9.60 -7.78 -34.12
N ASP A 215 9.24 -8.78 -33.32
CA ASP A 215 9.41 -10.19 -33.63
C ASP A 215 8.02 -10.86 -33.67
N SER A 216 7.61 -11.53 -32.59
CA SER A 216 6.31 -12.18 -32.46
C SER A 216 5.97 -12.53 -31.00
N TYR A 217 4.77 -13.05 -30.77
CA TYR A 217 4.38 -13.59 -29.45
C TYR A 217 5.15 -14.86 -29.10
N GLU A 218 5.39 -15.73 -30.08
CA GLU A 218 6.18 -16.96 -29.93
C GLU A 218 7.62 -16.61 -29.53
N THR A 219 8.18 -15.56 -30.14
CA THR A 219 9.51 -15.05 -29.76
C THR A 219 9.53 -14.55 -28.32
N LEU A 220 8.46 -13.88 -27.86
CA LEU A 220 8.34 -13.49 -26.46
C LEU A 220 8.34 -14.72 -25.54
N VAL A 221 7.51 -15.72 -25.85
CA VAL A 221 7.43 -16.99 -25.10
C VAL A 221 8.79 -17.67 -25.02
N GLN A 222 9.51 -17.76 -26.15
CA GLN A 222 10.83 -18.36 -26.21
C GLN A 222 11.82 -17.60 -25.32
N LYS A 223 11.90 -16.26 -25.46
CA LYS A 223 12.80 -15.43 -24.66
C LYS A 223 12.53 -15.53 -23.15
N LEU A 224 11.26 -15.64 -22.75
CA LEU A 224 10.89 -15.87 -21.35
C LEU A 224 11.33 -17.24 -20.86
N THR A 225 11.07 -18.27 -21.66
CA THR A 225 11.46 -19.66 -21.35
C THR A 225 12.98 -19.78 -21.19
N ASP A 226 13.75 -19.21 -22.11
CA ASP A 226 15.21 -19.20 -22.04
C ASP A 226 15.72 -18.46 -20.80
N LYS A 227 15.06 -17.35 -20.44
CA LYS A 227 15.42 -16.58 -19.24
C LYS A 227 15.15 -17.37 -17.97
N ILE A 228 14.03 -18.09 -17.88
CA ILE A 228 13.71 -18.95 -16.73
C ILE A 228 14.75 -20.06 -16.62
N ASN A 229 15.05 -20.77 -17.72
CA ASN A 229 16.05 -21.84 -17.73
C ASN A 229 17.42 -21.35 -17.25
N LYS A 230 17.85 -20.14 -17.66
CA LYS A 230 19.09 -19.52 -17.20
C LYS A 230 19.07 -19.22 -15.70
N LEU A 231 17.96 -18.71 -15.17
CA LEU A 231 17.82 -18.43 -13.73
C LEU A 231 17.88 -19.72 -12.90
N GLU A 232 17.24 -20.79 -13.37
CA GLU A 232 17.28 -22.09 -12.72
C GLU A 232 18.65 -22.75 -12.76
N GLN A 233 19.36 -22.65 -13.89
CA GLN A 233 20.74 -23.15 -14.01
C GLN A 233 21.69 -22.37 -13.09
N GLY A 234 21.58 -21.04 -13.03
CA GLY A 234 22.36 -20.22 -12.11
C GLY A 234 22.09 -20.58 -10.65
N ALA A 235 20.83 -20.82 -10.29
CA ALA A 235 20.47 -21.27 -8.94
C ALA A 235 21.10 -22.63 -8.59
N LYS A 236 21.09 -23.60 -9.52
CA LYS A 236 21.71 -24.93 -9.31
C LYS A 236 23.23 -24.87 -9.24
N ALA A 237 23.87 -23.98 -10.00
CA ALA A 237 25.33 -23.82 -9.95
C ALA A 237 25.79 -23.25 -8.60
N SER A 238 25.05 -22.29 -8.03
CA SER A 238 25.32 -21.75 -6.70
C SER A 238 25.10 -22.74 -5.54
N GLU A 239 24.45 -23.87 -5.78
CA GLU A 239 24.21 -24.92 -4.77
C GLU A 239 25.34 -25.96 -4.70
N LYS A 240 26.20 -26.04 -5.72
CA LYS A 240 27.29 -27.02 -5.80
C LYS A 240 28.66 -26.48 -5.34
N LEU A 241 28.73 -25.19 -5.05
CA LEU A 241 29.91 -24.50 -4.52
C LEU A 241 29.78 -24.34 -3.01
#